data_AF-A0A5C4R2E4-F1
#
_entry.id   AF-A0A5C4R2E4-F1
#
_cell.length_a   1.000
_cell.length_b   1.000
_cell.length_c   1.000
_cell.angle_alpha   90.00
_cell.angle_beta   90.00
_cell.angle_gamma   90.00
#
_symmetry.space_group_name_H-M   'P 1'
#
loop_
_entity.id
_entity.type
_entity.pdbx_description
1 polymer ?
#
loop_
_entity_poly.entity_id
_entity_poly.type
_entity_poly.pdbx_seq_one_letter_code
_entity_poly.pdbx_strand_id
1 'polypeptide(L)'
;MTGLATFLEVATRSLSHDLGHLGTLRHEVTRLSAMTSSAHGRSRLGDLITYLQTQPVISSAKVMDHLGVTRRTALSLIGELVDAGCLSNLTARSTSRFWALPSLAARMGHAGGAGAVRGGALAGSERSSERLKQIGTLERMKRGCDEG
;
A
#
# COMPACT_ATOMS: atom_id res chain seq x y z
N MET A 1 -36.56 -26.71 15.73
CA MET A 1 -35.24 -26.93 16.37
C MET A 1 -34.20 -27.14 15.29
N THR A 2 -33.38 -26.13 15.00
CA THR A 2 -32.35 -26.19 13.93
C THR A 2 -31.00 -25.65 14.40
N GLY A 3 -30.71 -25.72 15.71
CA GLY A 3 -29.47 -25.17 16.28
C GLY A 3 -28.19 -25.77 15.69
N LEU A 4 -28.16 -27.09 15.45
CA LEU A 4 -27.00 -27.76 14.84
C LEU A 4 -26.77 -27.31 13.38
N ALA A 5 -27.83 -27.24 12.58
CA ALA A 5 -27.74 -26.84 11.18
C ALA A 5 -27.25 -25.40 11.04
N THR A 6 -27.82 -24.47 11.82
CA THR A 6 -27.37 -23.08 11.85
C THR A 6 -25.94 -22.94 12.35
N PHE A 7 -25.54 -23.72 13.37
CA PHE A 7 -24.15 -23.73 13.83
C PHE A 7 -23.19 -24.17 12.72
N LEU A 8 -23.48 -25.27 12.02
CA LEU A 8 -22.64 -25.77 10.94
C LEU A 8 -22.53 -24.77 9.79
N GLU A 9 -23.62 -24.08 9.44
CA GLU A 9 -23.61 -23.02 8.42
C GLU A 9 -22.67 -21.87 8.83
N VAL A 10 -22.83 -21.35 10.05
CA VAL A 10 -22.00 -20.25 10.57
C VAL A 10 -20.54 -20.67 10.68
N ALA A 11 -20.26 -21.87 11.20
CA ALA A 11 -18.91 -22.40 11.34
C ALA A 11 -18.24 -22.57 9.97
N THR A 12 -18.95 -23.14 8.99
CA THR A 12 -18.43 -23.31 7.61
C THR A 12 -18.12 -21.96 6.97
N ARG A 13 -19.00 -20.97 7.16
CA ARG A 13 -18.79 -19.62 6.65
C ARG A 13 -17.57 -18.95 7.30
N SER A 14 -17.40 -19.08 8.63
CA SER A 14 -16.24 -18.54 9.35
C SER A 14 -14.94 -19.18 8.86
N LEU A 15 -14.89 -20.52 8.76
CA LEU A 15 -13.70 -21.22 8.30
C LEU A 15 -13.35 -20.88 6.84
N SER A 16 -14.36 -20.77 5.97
CA SER A 16 -14.14 -20.35 4.58
C SER A 16 -13.56 -18.94 4.51
N HIS A 17 -14.06 -18.03 5.35
CA HIS A 17 -13.55 -16.67 5.45
C HIS A 17 -12.10 -16.65 5.97
N ASP A 18 -11.81 -17.39 7.04
CA ASP A 18 -10.48 -17.43 7.66
C ASP A 18 -9.45 -18.06 6.72
N LEU A 19 -9.81 -19.13 6.02
CA LEU A 19 -8.99 -19.75 4.99
C LEU A 19 -8.71 -18.79 3.82
N GLY A 20 -9.71 -18.01 3.40
CA GLY A 20 -9.54 -16.95 2.41
C GLY A 20 -8.56 -15.87 2.87
N HIS A 21 -8.61 -15.50 4.15
CA HIS A 21 -7.71 -14.49 4.73
C HIS A 21 -6.24 -14.94 4.74
N LEU A 22 -5.96 -16.25 4.89
CA LEU A 22 -4.60 -16.78 4.83
C LEU A 22 -3.87 -16.44 3.53
N GLY A 23 -4.58 -16.37 2.40
CA GLY A 23 -3.99 -15.96 1.12
C GLY A 23 -3.42 -14.53 1.17
N THR A 24 -4.14 -13.63 1.85
CA THR A 24 -3.69 -12.24 2.03
C THR A 24 -2.46 -12.17 2.93
N LEU A 25 -2.48 -12.89 4.06
CA LEU A 25 -1.36 -12.92 5.00
C LEU A 25 -0.10 -13.52 4.36
N ARG A 26 -0.25 -14.59 3.55
CA ARG A 26 0.87 -15.18 2.80
C ARG A 26 1.48 -14.17 1.83
N HIS A 27 0.66 -13.43 1.10
CA HIS A 27 1.14 -12.39 0.19
C HIS A 27 1.89 -11.29 0.91
N GLU A 28 1.41 -10.87 2.09
CA GLU A 28 2.09 -9.90 2.94
C GLU A 28 3.46 -10.42 3.43
N VAL A 29 3.53 -11.68 3.87
CA VAL A 29 4.81 -12.31 4.26
C VAL A 29 5.77 -12.38 3.07
N THR A 30 5.30 -12.82 1.89
CA THR A 30 6.14 -12.86 0.68
C THR A 30 6.69 -11.49 0.32
N ARG A 31 5.86 -10.43 0.41
CA ARG A 31 6.29 -9.06 0.15
C ARG A 31 7.36 -8.59 1.13
N LEU A 32 7.18 -8.87 2.43
CA LEU A 32 8.18 -8.57 3.46
C LEU A 32 9.50 -9.32 3.19
N SER A 33 9.43 -10.62 2.87
CA SER A 33 10.61 -11.44 2.56
C SER A 33 11.34 -11.01 1.28
N ALA A 34 10.66 -10.41 0.31
CA ALA A 34 11.32 -9.85 -0.87
C ALA A 34 12.22 -8.65 -0.48
N MET A 35 11.80 -7.85 0.50
CA MET A 35 12.56 -6.70 0.96
C MET A 35 13.85 -7.09 1.71
N THR A 36 13.84 -8.18 2.49
CA THR A 36 15.06 -8.66 3.16
C THR A 36 16.14 -9.06 2.15
N SER A 37 15.74 -9.64 1.02
CA SER A 37 16.66 -10.06 -0.06
C SER A 37 17.31 -8.88 -0.77
N SER A 38 16.66 -7.71 -0.76
CA SER A 38 17.18 -6.46 -1.33
C SER A 38 17.99 -5.61 -0.35
N ALA A 39 17.89 -5.91 0.95
CA ALA A 39 18.54 -5.16 2.00
C ALA A 39 20.05 -5.47 2.01
N HIS A 40 20.88 -4.46 1.77
CA HIS A 40 22.34 -4.61 1.83
C HIS A 40 22.76 -5.01 3.25
N GLY A 41 23.71 -5.94 3.40
CA GLY A 41 24.04 -6.68 4.64
C GLY A 41 24.41 -5.90 5.92
N ARG A 42 24.27 -4.57 5.95
CA ARG A 42 24.33 -3.73 7.16
C ARG A 42 23.00 -3.06 7.53
N SER A 43 21.93 -3.27 6.76
CA SER A 43 20.63 -2.65 7.01
C SER A 43 19.87 -3.38 8.11
N ARG A 44 19.43 -2.63 9.13
CA ARG A 44 18.53 -3.09 10.20
C ARG A 44 17.11 -3.41 9.71
N LEU A 45 16.84 -3.24 8.41
CA LEU A 45 15.57 -3.56 7.77
C LEU A 45 15.22 -5.05 7.86
N GLY A 46 16.21 -5.95 7.76
CA GLY A 46 16.00 -7.39 7.94
C GLY A 46 15.51 -7.75 9.34
N ASP A 47 16.11 -7.14 10.36
CA ASP A 47 15.71 -7.30 11.77
C ASP A 47 14.27 -6.79 11.99
N LEU A 48 13.93 -5.62 11.42
CA LEU A 48 12.58 -5.06 11.50
C LEU A 48 11.53 -5.95 10.81
N ILE A 49 11.87 -6.52 9.65
CA ILE A 49 10.98 -7.43 8.94
C ILE A 49 10.74 -8.71 9.76
N THR A 50 11.79 -9.26 10.37
CA THR A 50 11.67 -10.42 11.28
C THR A 50 10.78 -10.08 12.47
N TYR A 51 10.93 -8.89 13.05
CA TYR A 51 10.07 -8.42 14.13
C TYR A 51 8.59 -8.34 13.69
N LEU A 52 8.31 -7.80 12.51
CA LEU A 52 6.96 -7.65 11.96
C LEU A 52 6.23 -8.97 11.74
N GLN A 53 6.95 -10.07 11.49
CA GLN A 53 6.35 -11.41 11.37
C GLN A 53 5.73 -11.89 12.69
N THR A 54 6.22 -11.41 13.83
CA THR A 54 5.68 -11.74 15.17
C THR A 54 4.76 -10.64 15.70
N GLN A 55 4.99 -9.39 15.29
CA GLN A 55 4.28 -8.21 15.78
C GLN A 55 3.76 -7.39 14.59
N PRO A 56 2.54 -7.66 14.07
CA PRO A 56 2.02 -7.03 12.84
C PRO A 56 1.53 -5.59 13.03
N VAL A 57 1.69 -5.04 14.25
CA VAL A 57 1.37 -3.65 14.62
C VAL A 57 2.54 -3.07 15.39
N ILE A 58 3.14 -2.00 14.88
CA ILE A 58 4.34 -1.38 15.44
C ILE A 58 4.16 0.12 15.67
N SER A 59 5.01 0.68 16.53
CA SER A 59 5.21 2.13 16.69
C SER A 59 6.71 2.42 16.62
N SER A 60 7.09 3.68 16.41
CA SER A 60 8.51 4.04 16.37
C SER A 60 9.23 3.70 17.69
N ALA A 61 8.55 3.84 18.83
CA ALA A 61 9.09 3.47 20.13
C ALA A 61 9.37 1.96 20.22
N LYS A 62 8.40 1.11 19.85
CA LYS A 62 8.59 -0.35 19.85
C LYS A 62 9.74 -0.79 18.93
N VAL A 63 9.91 -0.12 17.80
CA VAL A 63 11.04 -0.39 16.88
C VAL A 63 12.37 0.04 17.49
N MET A 64 12.43 1.21 18.13
CA MET A 64 13.64 1.66 18.83
C MET A 64 14.06 0.67 19.90
N ASP A 65 13.11 0.26 20.75
CA ASP A 65 13.36 -0.65 21.86
C ASP A 65 13.81 -2.03 21.36
N HIS A 66 13.18 -2.55 20.29
CA HIS A 66 13.49 -3.88 19.78
C HIS A 66 14.82 -3.94 19.00
N LEU A 67 15.14 -2.91 18.21
CA LEU A 67 16.33 -2.91 17.35
C LEU A 67 17.53 -2.17 17.97
N GLY A 68 17.34 -1.48 19.09
CA GLY A 68 18.38 -0.65 19.72
C GLY A 68 18.82 0.53 18.85
N VAL A 69 17.89 1.10 18.07
CA VAL A 69 18.18 2.19 17.11
C VAL A 69 17.61 3.53 17.57
N THR A 70 18.15 4.61 17.02
CA THR A 70 17.60 5.96 17.28
C THR A 70 16.21 6.12 16.68
N ARG A 71 15.43 7.09 17.19
CA ARG A 71 14.12 7.44 16.63
C ARG A 71 14.17 7.79 15.15
N ARG A 72 15.19 8.53 14.71
CA ARG A 72 15.38 8.91 13.30
C ARG A 72 15.54 7.67 12.43
N THR A 73 16.38 6.73 12.86
CA THR A 73 16.61 5.46 12.17
C THR A 73 15.33 4.62 12.13
N ALA A 74 14.63 4.49 13.27
CA ALA A 74 13.36 3.76 13.33
C ALA A 74 12.32 4.33 12.34
N LEU A 75 12.17 5.66 12.30
CA LEU A 75 11.24 6.30 11.37
C LEU A 75 11.67 6.17 9.90
N SER A 76 12.98 6.18 9.61
CA SER A 76 13.50 5.91 8.26
C SER A 76 13.14 4.50 7.80
N LEU A 77 13.41 3.49 8.63
CA LEU A 77 13.12 2.08 8.31
C LEU A 77 11.61 1.84 8.15
N ILE A 78 10.79 2.46 9.01
CA ILE A 78 9.32 2.41 8.87
C ILE A 78 8.90 3.10 7.57
N GLY A 79 9.50 4.24 7.21
CA GLY A 79 9.25 4.94 5.96
C GLY A 79 9.51 4.06 4.74
N GLU A 80 10.65 3.38 4.69
CA GLU A 80 10.99 2.43 3.62
C GLU A 80 9.92 1.32 3.46
N LEU A 81 9.41 0.78 4.57
CA LEU A 81 8.34 -0.22 4.55
C LEU A 81 6.98 0.36 4.14
N VAL A 82 6.69 1.61 4.50
CA VAL A 82 5.47 2.31 4.05
C VAL A 82 5.53 2.57 2.55
N ASP A 83 6.67 3.06 2.04
CA ASP A 83 6.87 3.35 0.62
C ASP A 83 6.80 2.07 -0.23
N ALA A 84 7.25 0.94 0.31
CA ALA A 84 7.10 -0.37 -0.32
C ALA A 84 5.67 -0.97 -0.21
N GLY A 85 4.75 -0.27 0.47
CA GLY A 85 3.37 -0.73 0.68
C GLY A 85 3.25 -1.91 1.66
N CYS A 86 4.28 -2.16 2.49
CA CYS A 86 4.28 -3.19 3.51
C CYS A 86 3.60 -2.74 4.81
N LEU A 87 3.45 -1.44 5.03
CA LEU A 87 2.83 -0.86 6.22
C LEU A 87 1.87 0.28 5.89
N SER A 88 0.78 0.34 6.65
CA SER A 88 -0.22 1.40 6.60
C SER A 88 -0.37 2.06 7.97
N ASN A 89 -0.44 3.39 8.01
CA ASN A 89 -0.55 4.15 9.27
C ASN A 89 -1.98 4.12 9.84
N LEU A 90 -2.16 3.67 11.09
CA LEU A 90 -3.48 3.56 11.74
C LEU A 90 -4.03 4.85 12.30
N THR A 91 -3.15 5.79 12.61
CA THR A 91 -3.52 6.96 13.40
C THR A 91 -3.31 8.24 12.60
N ALA A 92 -4.34 9.09 12.61
CA ALA A 92 -4.29 10.39 11.96
C ALA A 92 -3.25 11.34 12.61
N ARG A 93 -2.91 11.12 13.89
CA ARG A 93 -2.08 12.02 14.69
C ARG A 93 -0.58 11.75 14.53
N SER A 94 0.19 12.82 14.29
CA SER A 94 1.63 12.74 14.04
C SER A 94 2.49 12.32 15.25
N THR A 95 2.04 12.60 16.47
CA THR A 95 2.80 12.37 17.70
C THR A 95 2.66 10.95 18.26
N SER A 96 1.65 10.20 17.83
CA SER A 96 1.34 8.84 18.32
C SER A 96 0.99 7.93 17.14
N ARG A 97 1.97 7.72 16.26
CA ARG A 97 1.81 6.93 15.04
C ARG A 97 1.95 5.43 15.34
N PHE A 98 0.93 4.68 14.92
CA PHE A 98 1.00 3.23 14.80
C PHE A 98 0.93 2.84 13.33
N TRP A 99 1.62 1.79 12.96
CA TRP A 99 1.59 1.20 11.63
C TRP A 99 1.30 -0.28 11.73
N ALA A 100 0.63 -0.82 10.73
CA ALA A 100 0.30 -2.23 10.67
C ALA A 100 0.36 -2.74 9.24
N LEU A 101 0.34 -4.06 9.12
CA LEU A 101 0.14 -4.71 7.83
C LEU A 101 -1.17 -4.24 7.17
N PRO A 102 -1.20 -4.06 5.84
CA PRO A 102 -2.35 -3.53 5.12
C PRO A 102 -3.67 -4.24 5.39
N SER A 103 -3.66 -5.57 5.49
CA SER A 103 -4.85 -6.38 5.76
C SER A 103 -5.44 -6.12 7.14
N LEU A 104 -4.58 -5.98 8.15
CA LEU A 104 -4.97 -5.66 9.51
C LEU A 104 -5.44 -4.20 9.62
N ALA A 105 -4.75 -3.30 8.94
CA ALA A 105 -5.14 -1.91 8.82
C ALA A 105 -6.53 -1.73 8.19
N ALA A 106 -6.82 -2.44 7.10
CA ALA A 106 -8.12 -2.41 6.43
C ALA A 106 -9.24 -2.89 7.34
N ARG A 107 -9.00 -3.95 8.13
CA ARG A 107 -9.94 -4.47 9.12
C ARG A 107 -10.17 -3.52 10.29
N MET A 108 -9.16 -2.75 10.67
CA MET A 108 -9.26 -1.73 11.71
C MET A 108 -9.96 -0.44 11.23
N GLY A 109 -10.34 -0.35 9.95
CA GLY A 109 -11.10 0.77 9.41
C GLY A 109 -10.30 2.08 9.36
N HIS A 110 -8.99 2.00 9.05
CA HIS A 110 -8.04 3.10 9.19
C HIS A 110 -8.56 4.51 8.90
N ALA A 111 -8.29 5.38 9.88
CA ALA A 111 -8.71 6.77 10.03
C ALA A 111 -8.25 7.77 8.92
N GLY A 112 -7.78 7.28 7.77
CA GLY A 112 -7.31 8.08 6.63
C GLY A 112 -7.79 7.62 5.25
N GLY A 113 -8.68 6.63 5.17
CA GLY A 113 -8.98 5.92 3.91
C GLY A 113 -10.42 5.98 3.40
N ALA A 114 -11.28 6.85 3.92
CA ALA A 114 -12.65 7.01 3.39
C ALA A 114 -12.73 7.81 2.06
N GLY A 115 -11.61 8.03 1.36
CA GLY A 115 -11.56 8.92 0.19
C GLY A 115 -10.63 8.53 -0.96
N ALA A 116 -10.01 7.34 -0.97
CA ALA A 116 -9.12 6.96 -2.06
C ALA A 116 -9.40 5.53 -2.55
N VAL A 117 -9.82 5.43 -3.81
CA VAL A 117 -9.84 4.22 -4.65
C VAL A 117 -11.04 3.27 -4.47
N ARG A 118 -12.22 3.75 -4.82
CA ARG A 118 -13.17 2.98 -5.67
C ARG A 118 -13.67 3.87 -6.81
N GLY A 119 -12.76 4.19 -7.72
CA GLY A 119 -13.02 4.90 -8.97
C GLY A 119 -12.28 4.25 -10.13
N GLY A 120 -12.26 2.91 -10.17
CA GLY A 120 -11.81 2.14 -11.32
C GLY A 120 -13.01 1.70 -12.14
N ALA A 121 -13.73 2.66 -12.74
CA ALA A 121 -14.74 2.36 -13.72
C ALA A 121 -14.06 1.88 -15.00
N LEU A 122 -14.17 0.58 -15.26
CA LEU A 122 -14.20 0.03 -16.60
C LEU A 122 -15.27 0.80 -17.40
N ALA A 123 -14.85 1.64 -18.34
CA ALA A 123 -15.73 2.17 -19.37
C ALA A 123 -14.93 2.48 -20.64
N GLY A 124 -15.03 1.56 -21.61
CA GLY A 124 -15.21 1.88 -23.02
C GLY A 124 -14.07 2.61 -23.73
N SER A 125 -13.18 1.83 -24.32
CA SER A 125 -12.65 2.18 -25.64
C SER A 125 -13.80 2.23 -26.66
N GLU A 126 -13.67 3.13 -27.65
CA GLU A 126 -14.49 3.31 -28.87
C GLU A 126 -15.69 4.29 -28.82
N ARG A 127 -15.46 5.54 -29.27
CA ARG A 127 -15.98 6.11 -30.54
C ARG A 127 -15.97 7.64 -30.60
N SER A 128 -15.80 8.12 -31.84
CA SER A 128 -15.99 9.49 -32.37
C SER A 128 -14.88 10.51 -32.03
N SER A 129 -13.93 10.83 -32.92
CA SER A 129 -14.09 11.29 -34.31
C SER A 129 -15.17 12.36 -34.45
N GLU A 130 -14.84 13.62 -34.12
CA GLU A 130 -15.43 14.84 -34.69
C GLU A 130 -14.78 16.10 -34.08
N ARG A 131 -13.50 16.37 -34.40
CA ARG A 131 -12.96 17.76 -34.34
C ARG A 131 -11.62 17.90 -35.05
N LEU A 132 -11.55 17.44 -36.29
CA LEU A 132 -10.50 17.89 -37.19
C LEU A 132 -11.09 18.16 -38.57
N LYS A 133 -11.37 19.45 -38.78
CA LYS A 133 -11.13 20.24 -40.00
C LYS A 133 -12.19 21.32 -40.07
N GLN A 134 -11.78 22.56 -39.88
CA GLN A 134 -11.79 23.51 -40.97
C GLN A 134 -11.03 24.78 -40.58
N ILE A 135 -9.95 25.04 -41.35
CA ILE A 135 -9.59 26.35 -41.91
C ILE A 135 -9.04 27.38 -40.90
N GLY A 136 -7.82 27.91 -41.01
CA GLY A 136 -7.16 28.33 -42.23
C GLY A 136 -5.63 28.26 -42.19
N THR A 137 -5.13 27.66 -43.24
CA THR A 137 -3.79 27.80 -43.79
C THR A 137 -3.68 29.15 -44.50
N LEU A 138 -2.88 30.08 -43.97
CA LEU A 138 -2.26 31.26 -44.63
C LEU A 138 -1.52 31.99 -43.48
N GLU A 139 -0.23 32.26 -43.42
CA GLU A 139 0.85 32.23 -44.38
C GLU A 139 2.16 31.88 -43.66
N ARG A 140 2.93 31.03 -44.34
CA ARG A 140 4.35 30.82 -44.16
C ARG A 140 5.00 31.49 -45.35
N MET A 141 5.58 32.69 -45.23
CA MET A 141 6.65 33.19 -46.12
C MET A 141 7.14 34.60 -45.75
N LYS A 142 8.28 34.69 -45.04
CA LYS A 142 9.37 35.65 -45.29
C LYS A 142 10.56 35.23 -44.41
N ARG A 143 11.47 34.40 -44.94
CA ARG A 143 12.66 34.74 -45.75
C ARG A 143 13.77 35.32 -44.85
N GLY A 144 14.87 34.57 -44.75
CA GLY A 144 16.09 34.93 -44.01
C GLY A 144 17.00 35.92 -44.74
N CYS A 145 18.29 35.84 -44.38
CA CYS A 145 19.44 36.72 -44.68
C CYS A 145 19.63 37.82 -43.62
N ASP A 146 20.82 38.21 -43.17
CA ASP A 146 22.19 37.67 -43.19
C ASP A 146 23.00 38.62 -42.27
N GLU A 147 24.27 38.27 -42.03
CA GLU A 147 25.25 38.98 -41.19
C GLU A 147 25.54 40.44 -41.58
N GLY A 148 26.01 41.23 -40.60
CA GLY A 148 26.51 42.60 -40.72
C GLY A 148 26.80 43.25 -39.38
#